data_AF-A0A923KLP3-F1
#
_entry.id   AF-A0A923KLP3-F1
#
_cell.length_a   1.000
_cell.length_b   1.000
_cell.length_c   1.000
_cell.angle_alpha   90.00
_cell.angle_beta   90.00
_cell.angle_gamma   90.00
#
_symmetry.space_group_name_H-M   'P 1'
#
loop_
_entity.id
_entity.type
_entity.pdbx_description
1 polymer ?
#
loop_
_entity_poly.entity_id
_entity_poly.type
_entity_poly.pdbx_seq_one_letter_code
_entity_poly.pdbx_strand_id
1 'polypeptide(L)'
;MGLELVIFIAAILFGILIYWRESQGNRLYRFFNKIFNSKELQMKPTEQKGFVFKQAFLPRLVYIFGFYLLIGLIVQFLSPFQIFNSYNGISAFSSIAVGTLIGTYVANFVLKSGKVIEEKSDVVEDLVQDTIEKGKDFIEDLKKEGEEKVAEAPKEEPNTYKKSARDRLKDKGYLK
;
A
#
# COMPACT_ATOMS: atom_id res chain seq x y z
N MET A 1 -3.59 -11.83 20.02
CA MET A 1 -2.44 -11.68 19.08
C MET A 1 -2.55 -12.58 17.84
N GLY A 2 -2.42 -13.91 17.94
CA GLY A 2 -2.37 -14.77 16.74
C GLY A 2 -3.64 -14.77 15.88
N LEU A 3 -4.80 -15.02 16.49
CA LEU A 3 -6.09 -15.04 15.80
C LEU A 3 -6.47 -13.66 15.23
N GLU A 4 -6.20 -12.58 15.96
CA GLU A 4 -6.44 -11.19 15.51
C GLU A 4 -5.63 -10.86 14.25
N LEU A 5 -4.38 -11.30 14.19
CA LEU A 5 -3.52 -11.11 13.02
C LEU A 5 -4.04 -11.91 11.81
N VAL A 6 -4.52 -13.13 12.02
CA VAL A 6 -5.15 -13.93 10.96
C VAL A 6 -6.41 -13.24 10.43
N ILE A 7 -7.28 -12.73 11.31
CA ILE A 7 -8.46 -11.96 10.93
C ILE A 7 -8.07 -10.70 10.15
N PHE A 8 -7.04 -9.99 10.59
CA PHE A 8 -6.56 -8.79 9.94
C PHE A 8 -6.05 -9.06 8.51
N ILE A 9 -5.24 -10.11 8.32
CA ILE A 9 -4.77 -10.54 6.99
C ILE A 9 -5.96 -10.96 6.13
N ALA A 10 -6.90 -11.74 6.68
CA ALA A 10 -8.10 -12.14 5.97
C ALA A 10 -8.94 -10.93 5.52
N ALA A 11 -9.04 -9.89 6.35
CA ALA A 11 -9.72 -8.65 6.02
C ALA A 11 -9.03 -7.89 4.87
N ILE A 12 -7.69 -7.87 4.83
CA ILE A 12 -6.94 -7.29 3.70
C ILE A 12 -7.24 -8.04 2.41
N LEU A 13 -7.15 -9.38 2.43
CA LEU A 13 -7.47 -10.22 1.27
C LEU A 13 -8.91 -10.01 0.82
N PHE A 14 -9.84 -9.92 1.77
CA PHE A 14 -11.25 -9.66 1.49
C PHE A 14 -11.46 -8.26 0.86
N GLY A 15 -10.74 -7.25 1.34
CA GLY A 15 -10.73 -5.91 0.73
C GLY A 15 -10.24 -5.92 -0.72
N ILE A 16 -9.21 -6.73 -1.01
CA ILE A 16 -8.72 -6.93 -2.38
C ILE A 16 -9.79 -7.61 -3.25
N LEU A 17 -10.41 -8.68 -2.74
CA LEU A 17 -11.44 -9.43 -3.44
C LEU A 17 -12.68 -8.58 -3.74
N ILE A 18 -13.15 -7.76 -2.80
CA ILE A 18 -14.26 -6.84 -3.02
C ILE A 18 -13.90 -5.82 -4.10
N TYR A 19 -12.71 -5.21 -4.01
CA TYR A 19 -12.28 -4.22 -4.99
C TYR A 19 -12.22 -4.81 -6.40
N TRP A 20 -11.67 -6.02 -6.55
CA TRP A 20 -11.63 -6.71 -7.83
C TRP A 20 -13.03 -7.09 -8.32
N ARG A 21 -13.89 -7.65 -7.46
CA ARG A 21 -15.26 -8.02 -7.84
C ARG A 21 -16.05 -6.81 -8.33
N GLU A 22 -15.93 -5.68 -7.64
CA GLU A 22 -16.61 -4.45 -8.01
C GLU A 22 -16.02 -3.80 -9.28
N SER A 23 -14.73 -4.02 -9.56
CA SER A 23 -14.10 -3.59 -10.83
C SER A 23 -14.70 -4.29 -12.05
N GLN A 24 -15.15 -5.54 -11.89
CA GLN A 24 -15.81 -6.31 -12.96
C GLN A 24 -17.28 -5.92 -13.15
N GLY A 25 -17.92 -5.29 -12.15
CA GLY A 25 -19.29 -4.81 -12.25
C GLY A 25 -19.81 -4.12 -11.00
N ASN A 26 -20.61 -3.07 -11.21
CA ASN A 26 -21.14 -2.18 -10.15
C ASN A 26 -22.69 -2.18 -10.08
N ARG A 27 -23.33 -3.32 -10.38
CA ARG A 27 -24.81 -3.41 -10.45
C ARG A 27 -25.49 -2.98 -9.15
N LEU A 28 -24.97 -3.40 -8.01
CA LEU A 28 -25.50 -3.05 -6.69
C LEU A 28 -25.40 -1.54 -6.43
N TYR A 29 -24.25 -0.94 -6.73
CA TYR A 29 -24.07 0.50 -6.59
C TYR A 29 -25.03 1.29 -7.49
N ARG A 30 -25.21 0.88 -8.75
CA ARG A 30 -26.17 1.53 -9.66
C ARG A 30 -27.60 1.44 -9.16
N PHE A 31 -27.99 0.32 -8.56
CA PHE A 31 -29.32 0.14 -7.98
C PHE A 31 -29.58 1.19 -6.89
N PHE A 32 -28.67 1.31 -5.92
CA PHE A 32 -28.78 2.33 -4.88
C PHE A 32 -28.68 3.76 -5.46
N ASN A 33 -27.80 3.99 -6.43
CA ASN A 33 -27.68 5.29 -7.08
C ASN A 33 -29.00 5.70 -7.76
N LYS A 34 -29.74 4.77 -8.36
CA LYS A 34 -31.05 5.01 -8.98
C LYS A 34 -32.15 5.29 -7.95
N ILE A 35 -32.07 4.69 -6.77
CA ILE A 35 -33.02 4.92 -5.67
C ILE A 35 -32.82 6.30 -5.05
N PHE A 36 -31.56 6.68 -4.79
CA PHE A 36 -31.25 7.89 -4.03
C PHE A 36 -31.09 9.16 -4.87
N ASN A 37 -30.85 9.05 -6.18
CA ASN A 37 -30.62 10.23 -7.04
C ASN A 37 -31.71 10.41 -8.10
N SER A 38 -32.00 11.67 -8.41
CA SER A 38 -32.84 12.08 -9.54
C SER A 38 -32.21 11.67 -10.88
N LYS A 39 -33.01 11.60 -11.95
CA LYS A 39 -32.54 11.18 -13.29
C LYS A 39 -31.35 11.98 -13.81
N GLU A 40 -31.23 13.25 -13.40
CA GLU A 40 -30.15 14.16 -13.80
C GLU A 40 -28.84 13.90 -13.04
N LEU A 41 -28.94 13.43 -11.79
CA LEU A 41 -27.79 13.08 -10.93
C LEU A 41 -27.46 11.58 -10.97
N GLN A 42 -28.14 10.82 -11.83
CA GLN A 42 -27.86 9.40 -11.98
C GLN A 42 -26.54 9.17 -12.71
N MET A 43 -25.82 8.18 -12.22
CA MET A 43 -24.56 7.75 -12.78
C MET A 43 -24.72 7.24 -14.22
N LYS A 44 -23.79 7.61 -15.10
CA LYS A 44 -23.86 7.23 -16.52
C LYS A 44 -23.71 5.70 -16.70
N PRO A 45 -24.34 5.10 -17.73
CA PRO A 45 -24.24 3.65 -17.97
C PRO A 45 -22.82 3.14 -18.22
N THR A 46 -21.94 4.00 -18.73
CA THR A 46 -20.54 3.69 -19.06
C THR A 46 -19.60 3.78 -17.85
N GLU A 47 -20.06 4.37 -16.75
CA GLU A 47 -19.21 4.60 -15.58
C GLU A 47 -19.18 3.33 -14.69
N GLN A 48 -17.99 2.99 -14.18
CA GLN A 48 -17.76 1.78 -13.38
C GLN A 48 -17.60 2.07 -11.88
N LYS A 49 -17.75 3.32 -11.44
CA LYS A 49 -17.69 3.72 -10.03
C LYS A 49 -18.60 2.85 -9.14
N GLY A 50 -18.08 2.48 -7.98
CA GLY A 50 -18.78 1.67 -6.99
C GLY A 50 -18.68 2.26 -5.59
N PHE A 51 -18.99 1.45 -4.58
CA PHE A 51 -18.78 1.78 -3.18
C PHE A 51 -17.29 1.91 -2.86
N VAL A 52 -16.46 1.07 -3.48
CA VAL A 52 -15.02 1.02 -3.25
C VAL A 52 -14.24 1.32 -4.53
N PHE A 53 -14.62 0.71 -5.65
CA PHE A 53 -13.92 0.86 -6.93
C PHE A 53 -14.07 2.28 -7.49
N LYS A 54 -12.94 2.91 -7.83
CA LYS A 54 -12.84 4.33 -8.29
C LYS A 54 -13.49 5.37 -7.35
N GLN A 55 -13.82 5.00 -6.11
CA GLN A 55 -14.39 5.91 -5.13
C GLN A 55 -13.29 6.73 -4.43
N ALA A 56 -13.59 8.01 -4.14
CA ALA A 56 -12.73 8.84 -3.29
C ALA A 56 -12.61 8.27 -1.87
N PHE A 57 -11.56 8.65 -1.15
CA PHE A 57 -11.26 8.10 0.19
C PHE A 57 -12.42 8.25 1.18
N LEU A 58 -12.96 9.47 1.30
CA LEU A 58 -13.93 9.77 2.35
C LEU A 58 -15.24 8.98 2.18
N PRO A 59 -15.89 8.95 1.01
CA PRO A 59 -17.06 8.09 0.82
C PRO A 59 -16.73 6.59 0.96
N ARG A 60 -15.56 6.15 0.48
CA ARG A 60 -15.13 4.75 0.62
C ARG A 60 -15.02 4.34 2.09
N LEU A 61 -14.42 5.20 2.92
CA LEU A 61 -14.33 5.00 4.36
C LEU A 61 -15.72 4.87 4.97
N VAL A 62 -16.63 5.80 4.65
CA VAL A 62 -18.01 5.78 5.17
C VAL A 62 -18.74 4.52 4.74
N TYR A 63 -18.62 4.08 3.49
CA TYR A 63 -19.28 2.86 3.02
C TYR A 63 -18.72 1.60 3.70
N ILE A 64 -17.41 1.48 3.85
CA ILE A 64 -16.79 0.30 4.50
C ILE A 64 -17.14 0.25 5.98
N PHE A 65 -16.95 1.35 6.72
CA PHE A 65 -17.28 1.40 8.14
C PHE A 65 -18.78 1.27 8.36
N GLY A 66 -19.60 1.94 7.55
CA GLY A 66 -21.06 1.84 7.62
C GLY A 66 -21.56 0.42 7.37
N PHE A 67 -20.99 -0.29 6.39
CA PHE A 67 -21.31 -1.69 6.10
C PHE A 67 -21.00 -2.60 7.29
N TYR A 68 -19.81 -2.50 7.87
CA TYR A 68 -19.44 -3.32 9.03
C TYR A 68 -20.20 -2.92 10.30
N LEU A 69 -20.54 -1.65 10.49
CA LEU A 69 -21.37 -1.20 11.61
C LEU A 69 -22.77 -1.82 11.50
N LEU A 70 -23.37 -1.76 10.31
CA LEU A 70 -24.69 -2.33 10.07
C LEU A 70 -24.69 -3.85 10.27
N ILE A 71 -23.69 -4.56 9.75
CA ILE A 71 -23.55 -6.01 9.97
C ILE A 71 -23.31 -6.32 11.46
N GLY A 72 -22.40 -5.59 12.11
CA GLY A 72 -22.09 -5.78 13.52
C GLY A 72 -23.33 -5.58 14.40
N LEU A 73 -24.17 -4.58 14.08
CA LEU A 73 -25.41 -4.32 14.81
C LEU A 73 -26.42 -5.44 14.59
N ILE A 74 -26.61 -5.88 13.34
CA ILE A 74 -27.49 -7.02 13.01
C ILE A 74 -27.04 -8.27 13.76
N VAL A 75 -25.74 -8.59 13.74
CA VAL A 75 -25.21 -9.78 14.43
C VAL A 75 -25.41 -9.66 15.94
N GLN A 76 -25.09 -8.51 16.55
CA GLN A 76 -25.31 -8.30 17.98
C GLN A 76 -26.78 -8.37 18.39
N PHE A 77 -27.72 -8.02 17.49
CA PHE A 77 -29.15 -8.12 17.77
C PHE A 77 -29.69 -9.55 17.61
N LEU A 78 -29.20 -10.29 16.61
CA LEU A 78 -29.64 -11.67 16.31
C LEU A 78 -28.93 -12.74 17.13
N SER A 79 -27.84 -12.40 17.82
CA SER A 79 -26.99 -13.35 18.53
C SER A 79 -26.60 -12.81 19.91
N PRO A 80 -26.17 -13.67 20.85
CA PRO A 80 -25.69 -13.22 22.15
C PRO A 80 -24.30 -12.53 22.10
N PHE A 81 -23.72 -12.32 20.92
CA PHE A 81 -22.38 -11.75 20.78
C PHE A 81 -22.36 -10.25 21.06
N GLN A 82 -21.54 -9.84 22.04
CA GLN A 82 -21.36 -8.45 22.44
C GLN A 82 -20.23 -7.76 21.64
N ILE A 83 -20.50 -7.46 20.36
CA ILE A 83 -19.51 -6.87 19.46
C ILE A 83 -19.09 -5.46 19.92
N PHE A 84 -20.06 -4.60 20.27
CA PHE A 84 -19.76 -3.21 20.63
C PHE A 84 -19.61 -2.95 22.14
N ASN A 85 -19.91 -3.94 22.99
CA ASN A 85 -19.80 -3.80 24.44
C ASN A 85 -18.52 -4.43 25.02
N SER A 86 -17.73 -5.12 24.20
CA SER A 86 -16.50 -5.80 24.63
C SER A 86 -15.27 -5.25 23.91
N TYR A 87 -14.13 -5.22 24.60
CA TYR A 87 -12.86 -4.78 24.02
C TYR A 87 -12.47 -5.61 22.80
N ASN A 88 -12.61 -6.94 22.88
CA ASN A 88 -12.26 -7.85 21.79
C ASN A 88 -13.16 -7.64 20.56
N GLY A 89 -14.45 -7.38 20.77
CA GLY A 89 -15.38 -7.12 19.67
C GLY A 89 -15.08 -5.81 18.94
N ILE A 90 -14.80 -4.72 19.69
CA ILE A 90 -14.40 -3.43 19.13
C ILE A 90 -13.06 -3.54 18.40
N SER A 91 -12.09 -4.25 18.99
CA SER A 91 -10.78 -4.51 18.38
C SER A 91 -10.91 -5.28 17.07
N ALA A 92 -11.72 -6.34 17.04
CA ALA A 92 -11.98 -7.13 15.84
C ALA A 92 -12.70 -6.31 14.76
N PHE A 93 -13.72 -5.52 15.15
CA PHE A 93 -14.41 -4.61 14.25
C PHE A 93 -13.45 -3.61 13.59
N SER A 94 -12.62 -2.94 14.41
CA SER A 94 -11.63 -1.98 13.92
C SER A 94 -10.63 -2.64 12.97
N SER A 95 -10.09 -3.80 13.36
CA SER A 95 -9.13 -4.55 12.56
C SER A 95 -9.72 -4.99 11.22
N ILE A 96 -10.95 -5.49 11.20
CA ILE A 96 -11.62 -5.90 9.96
C ILE A 96 -11.90 -4.69 9.06
N ALA A 97 -12.43 -3.59 9.60
CA ALA A 97 -12.74 -2.39 8.83
C ALA A 97 -11.48 -1.75 8.23
N VAL A 98 -10.43 -1.56 9.06
CA VAL A 98 -9.14 -0.99 8.64
C VAL A 98 -8.42 -1.93 7.67
N GLY A 99 -8.38 -3.24 7.96
CA GLY A 99 -7.76 -4.24 7.09
C GLY A 99 -8.44 -4.27 5.72
N THR A 100 -9.77 -4.27 5.69
CA THR A 100 -10.53 -4.18 4.43
C THR A 100 -10.17 -2.92 3.67
N LEU A 101 -10.18 -1.75 4.33
CA LEU A 101 -9.83 -0.46 3.72
C LEU A 101 -8.44 -0.50 3.09
N ILE A 102 -7.43 -0.99 3.83
CA ILE A 102 -6.06 -1.17 3.34
C ILE A 102 -6.05 -2.09 2.11
N GLY A 103 -6.73 -3.23 2.18
CA GLY A 103 -6.86 -4.17 1.05
C GLY A 103 -7.40 -3.51 -0.21
N THR A 104 -8.36 -2.59 -0.08
CA THR A 104 -8.90 -1.86 -1.24
C THR A 104 -7.86 -0.93 -1.90
N TYR A 105 -6.92 -0.39 -1.12
CA TYR A 105 -5.84 0.45 -1.64
C TYR A 105 -4.73 -0.38 -2.27
N VAL A 106 -4.39 -1.51 -1.66
CA VAL A 106 -3.46 -2.48 -2.25
C VAL A 106 -3.99 -2.94 -3.61
N ALA A 107 -5.27 -3.29 -3.71
CA ALA A 107 -5.88 -3.69 -4.98
C ALA A 107 -5.88 -2.57 -6.03
N ASN A 108 -6.19 -1.34 -5.63
CA ASN A 108 -6.11 -0.17 -6.51
C ASN A 108 -4.68 0.03 -7.05
N PHE A 109 -3.66 -0.14 -6.20
CA PHE A 109 -2.27 -0.05 -6.61
C PHE A 109 -1.90 -1.16 -7.60
N VAL A 110 -2.19 -2.42 -7.27
CA VAL A 110 -1.89 -3.57 -8.14
C VAL A 110 -2.57 -3.44 -9.51
N LEU A 111 -3.86 -3.07 -9.54
CA LEU A 111 -4.61 -2.91 -10.79
C LEU A 111 -4.18 -1.69 -11.61
N LYS A 112 -3.70 -0.62 -10.96
CA LYS A 112 -3.11 0.52 -11.67
C LYS A 112 -1.72 0.18 -12.22
N SER A 113 -0.88 -0.47 -11.43
CA SER A 113 0.45 -0.90 -11.87
C SER A 113 0.35 -1.87 -13.05
N GLY A 114 -0.56 -2.83 -13.02
CA GLY A 114 -0.80 -3.72 -14.17
C GLY A 114 -1.13 -2.95 -15.45
N LYS A 115 -1.99 -1.92 -15.36
CA LYS A 115 -2.33 -1.07 -16.51
C LYS A 115 -1.18 -0.18 -16.98
N VAL A 116 -0.40 0.37 -16.06
CA VAL A 116 0.77 1.19 -16.40
C VAL A 116 1.87 0.35 -17.01
N ILE A 117 2.05 -0.91 -16.55
CA ILE A 117 3.00 -1.86 -17.13
C ILE A 117 2.55 -2.29 -18.53
N GLU A 118 1.26 -2.49 -18.76
CA GLU A 118 0.71 -2.84 -20.08
C GLU A 118 0.77 -1.66 -21.05
N GLU A 119 0.49 -0.43 -20.60
CA GLU A 119 0.52 0.78 -21.43
C GLU A 119 1.95 1.29 -21.70
N LYS A 120 2.90 0.95 -20.83
CA LYS A 120 4.32 1.30 -20.97
C LYS A 120 5.20 0.09 -21.23
N SER A 121 4.65 -1.06 -21.65
CA SER A 121 5.46 -2.26 -21.93
C SER A 121 6.57 -1.95 -22.93
N ASP A 122 6.22 -1.22 -23.98
CA ASP A 122 7.14 -0.88 -25.08
C ASP A 122 8.23 0.09 -24.58
N VAL A 123 7.87 1.07 -23.74
CA VAL A 123 8.82 2.03 -23.14
C VAL A 123 9.68 1.38 -22.05
N VAL A 124 9.14 0.42 -21.30
CA VAL A 124 9.86 -0.34 -20.27
C VAL A 124 10.81 -1.34 -20.93
N GLU A 125 10.39 -1.96 -22.04
CA GLU A 125 11.25 -2.82 -22.85
C GLU A 125 12.42 -2.02 -23.43
N ASP A 126 12.16 -0.85 -24.02
CA ASP A 126 13.19 0.07 -24.50
C ASP A 126 14.13 0.53 -23.37
N LEU A 127 13.61 0.91 -22.20
CA LEU A 127 14.44 1.33 -21.06
C LEU A 127 15.27 0.18 -20.47
N VAL A 128 14.75 -1.05 -20.49
CA VAL A 128 15.48 -2.24 -20.03
C VAL A 128 16.56 -2.59 -21.04
N GLN A 129 16.27 -2.53 -22.34
CA GLN A 129 17.28 -2.71 -23.40
C GLN A 129 18.37 -1.64 -23.30
N ASP A 130 18.02 -0.35 -23.17
CA ASP A 130 18.96 0.75 -22.96
C ASP A 130 19.82 0.57 -21.71
N THR A 131 19.25 0.02 -20.62
CA THR A 131 19.98 -0.21 -19.37
C THR A 131 20.90 -1.43 -19.49
N ILE A 132 20.49 -2.46 -20.25
CA ILE A 132 21.34 -3.63 -20.55
C ILE A 132 22.49 -3.22 -21.46
N GLU A 133 22.26 -2.37 -22.45
CA GLU A 133 23.31 -1.82 -23.33
C GLU A 133 24.29 -0.96 -22.54
N LYS A 134 23.79 0.00 -21.74
CA LYS A 134 24.66 0.77 -20.84
C LYS A 134 25.42 -0.12 -19.87
N GLY A 135 24.78 -1.17 -19.34
CA GLY A 135 25.43 -2.14 -18.46
C GLY A 135 26.54 -2.93 -19.15
N LYS A 136 26.38 -3.26 -20.43
CA LYS A 136 27.46 -3.86 -21.25
C LYS A 136 28.60 -2.87 -21.47
N ASP A 137 28.29 -1.61 -21.76
CA ASP A 137 29.30 -0.56 -21.92
C ASP A 137 30.10 -0.35 -20.61
N PHE A 138 29.42 -0.32 -19.46
CA PHE A 138 30.08 -0.26 -18.14
C PHE A 138 30.97 -1.48 -17.85
N ILE A 139 30.56 -2.69 -18.26
CA ILE A 139 31.37 -3.91 -18.09
C ILE A 139 32.57 -3.90 -19.06
N GLU A 140 32.40 -3.39 -20.28
CA GLU A 140 33.49 -3.23 -21.24
C GLU A 140 34.51 -2.17 -20.81
N ASP A 141 34.04 -1.05 -20.25
CA ASP A 141 34.91 0.00 -19.70
C ASP A 141 35.71 -0.51 -18.50
N LEU A 142 35.08 -1.26 -17.59
CA LEU A 142 35.78 -1.93 -16.48
C LEU A 142 36.79 -2.98 -16.96
N LYS A 143 36.56 -3.60 -18.12
CA LYS A 143 37.48 -4.59 -18.70
C LYS A 143 38.66 -3.93 -19.41
N LYS A 144 38.51 -2.69 -19.91
CA LYS A 144 39.57 -1.89 -20.54
C LYS A 144 40.47 -1.17 -19.52
N GLU A 145 39.96 -0.84 -18.34
CA GLU A 145 40.78 -0.25 -17.24
C GLU A 145 41.56 -1.30 -16.42
N GLY A 146 41.36 -2.60 -16.68
CA GLY A 146 41.94 -3.70 -15.89
C GLY A 146 43.40 -4.07 -16.16
N GLU A 147 44.09 -3.42 -17.10
CA GLU A 147 45.51 -3.64 -17.41
C GLU A 147 46.34 -2.40 -17.14
N GLU A 148 46.46 -1.96 -15.88
CA GLU A 148 47.72 -1.41 -15.36
C GLU A 148 47.70 -1.27 -13.83
N LYS A 149 48.75 -1.84 -13.20
CA LYS A 149 49.26 -1.62 -11.84
C LYS A 149 48.59 -2.39 -10.70
N VAL A 150 49.01 -3.65 -10.55
CA VAL A 150 49.13 -4.29 -9.24
C VAL A 150 50.40 -3.76 -8.57
N ALA A 151 50.25 -2.84 -7.61
CA ALA A 151 51.32 -2.43 -6.72
C ALA A 151 50.80 -2.31 -5.27
N GLU A 152 51.30 -3.23 -4.45
CA GLU A 152 51.51 -3.19 -3.00
C GLU A 152 50.30 -2.99 -2.06
N ALA A 153 50.03 -4.07 -1.30
CA ALA A 153 49.12 -4.11 -0.17
C ALA A 153 49.55 -3.15 0.98
N PRO A 154 48.67 -2.27 1.46
CA PRO A 154 48.92 -1.54 2.70
C PRO A 154 48.55 -2.39 3.93
N LYS A 155 49.54 -2.55 4.80
CA LYS A 155 49.47 -3.09 6.16
C LYS A 155 48.47 -2.32 7.04
N GLU A 156 47.91 -3.03 8.01
CA GLU A 156 47.00 -2.53 9.05
C GLU A 156 47.60 -1.46 9.99
N GLU A 157 46.68 -0.71 10.61
CA GLU A 157 46.75 0.19 11.80
C GLU A 157 46.85 1.72 11.57
N PRO A 158 46.30 2.60 12.46
CA PRO A 158 45.32 2.39 13.55
C PRO A 158 44.11 3.36 13.53
N ASN A 159 43.13 3.00 14.36
CA ASN A 159 41.86 3.65 14.65
C ASN A 159 42.01 5.14 15.07
N THR A 160 41.74 6.10 14.17
CA THR A 160 41.69 7.52 14.55
C THR A 160 40.37 7.84 15.24
N TYR A 161 40.37 7.85 16.58
CA TYR A 161 39.24 8.28 17.41
C TYR A 161 38.92 9.77 17.12
N LYS A 162 37.90 10.04 16.31
CA LYS A 162 37.40 11.42 16.11
C LYS A 162 36.70 11.87 17.40
N LYS A 163 37.26 12.87 18.09
CA LYS A 163 36.66 13.49 19.28
C LYS A 163 35.19 13.85 19.04
N SER A 164 34.33 13.48 19.99
CA SER A 164 32.90 13.77 19.95
C SER A 164 32.64 15.28 19.99
N ALA A 165 31.53 15.72 19.41
CA ALA A 165 31.11 17.13 19.43
C ALA A 165 31.07 17.71 20.85
N ARG A 166 30.79 16.87 21.86
CA ARG A 166 30.76 17.25 23.27
C ARG A 166 32.16 17.58 23.82
N ASP A 167 33.18 16.80 23.45
CA ASP A 167 34.57 17.05 23.87
C ASP A 167 35.11 18.32 23.23
N ARG A 168 34.70 18.62 21.99
CA ARG A 168 35.06 19.87 21.29
C ARG A 168 34.44 21.12 21.94
N LEU A 169 33.26 20.98 22.55
CA LEU A 169 32.58 22.07 23.25
C LEU A 169 33.17 22.29 24.64
N LYS A 170 33.68 21.23 25.28
CA LYS A 170 34.38 21.30 26.57
C LYS A 170 35.76 21.96 26.42
N ASP A 171 36.52 21.60 25.39
CA ASP A 171 37.83 22.23 25.09
C ASP A 171 37.71 23.74 24.80
N LYS A 172 36.55 24.20 24.32
CA LYS A 172 36.28 25.63 24.05
C LYS A 172 35.71 26.39 25.26
N GLY A 173 35.57 25.76 26.42
CA GLY A 173 35.15 26.41 27.66
C GLY A 173 33.67 26.77 27.75
N TYR A 174 32.83 26.28 26.82
CA TYR A 174 31.38 26.51 26.85
C TYR A 174 30.64 25.54 27.79
N LEU A 175 31.31 24.49 28.26
CA LEU A 175 30.82 23.53 29.24
C LEU A 175 31.91 23.36 30.31
N LYS A 176 31.57 23.51 31.60
CA LYS A 176 32.45 23.10 32.71
C LYS A 176 32.38 21.58 32.91
#